data_AF-A0A5C6Q135-F1
#
_entry.id   AF-A0A5C6Q135-F1
#
_cell.length_a   1.000
_cell.length_b   1.000
_cell.length_c   1.000
_cell.angle_alpha   90.00
_cell.angle_beta   90.00
_cell.angle_gamma   90.00
#
_symmetry.space_group_name_H-M   'P 1'
#
loop_
_entity.id
_entity.type
_entity.pdbx_description
1 polymer ?
#
loop_
_entity_poly.entity_id
_entity_poly.type
_entity_poly.pdbx_seq_one_letter_code
_entity_poly.pdbx_strand_id
1 'polypeptide(L)'
;MSRTDSPTASSSATEVSGRSILLDQVTKRYPGQSAPAVDGITLEIPAGKIVMLVGPSGCGKTTTLKMINRLIEPTEGRVVLGDDDVTDIDGDELRRRIGYVIQAGGLFPHMTVAANIAIVPKMLGWSKDRVAARVDELLELVSLDPDTYRDRFPRELSGGQQQRVGVARALAADPPVLLMDEPFGAVDPITRQRLQDELINIQQELQKTIVIVTHDFDEAVKLGDWIVIFSEGAHIVQYDTPERILAEPANEFVENFIGSGAGLKQLTLTRVRDVDLAEAVVAKAGESGREVAARVEAAGHEHAVVVDDRARPARWPSLRQLSRLDVVPDGVDPDLPVIGSGATLNDALDTMLVSSAGAALVTGRRDAFVGVITVEVVMEAITRARRAAAVDLDDAPVGTNTGQLPVVGQTHDAPPVDEVGPAGDRP
;
A
#
# COMPACT_ATOMS: atom_id res chain seq x y z
N MET A 1 9.68 -20.91 52.72
CA MET A 1 9.43 -19.65 51.98
C MET A 1 10.15 -19.77 50.65
N SER A 2 9.45 -20.31 49.65
CA SER A 2 9.96 -20.52 48.30
C SER A 2 9.63 -19.26 47.49
N ARG A 3 10.64 -18.54 47.01
CA ARG A 3 10.47 -17.48 46.02
C ARG A 3 10.75 -18.10 44.66
N THR A 4 9.68 -18.22 43.89
CA THR A 4 9.68 -18.67 42.50
C THR A 4 10.12 -17.47 41.65
N ASP A 5 11.30 -17.53 41.04
CA ASP A 5 11.70 -16.61 39.99
C ASP A 5 10.99 -17.03 38.69
N SER A 6 10.04 -16.21 38.27
CA SER A 6 9.42 -16.29 36.95
C SER A 6 10.38 -15.67 35.93
N PRO A 7 10.69 -16.33 34.80
CA PRO A 7 11.50 -15.73 33.76
C PRO A 7 10.66 -14.69 33.01
N THR A 8 11.05 -13.42 33.12
CA THR A 8 10.54 -12.33 32.30
C THR A 8 10.90 -12.63 30.84
N ALA A 9 9.89 -12.85 30.00
CA ALA A 9 10.06 -12.94 28.55
C ALA A 9 10.56 -11.58 28.04
N SER A 10 11.82 -11.50 27.65
CA SER A 10 12.34 -10.37 26.89
C SER A 10 11.71 -10.41 25.49
N SER A 11 10.83 -9.46 25.18
CA SER A 11 10.45 -9.19 23.79
C SER A 11 11.72 -8.80 23.04
N SER A 12 12.17 -9.62 22.10
CA SER A 12 13.20 -9.23 21.15
C SER A 12 12.66 -8.05 20.34
N ALA A 13 13.11 -6.84 20.67
CA ALA A 13 12.87 -5.68 19.82
C ALA A 13 13.53 -5.98 18.47
N THR A 14 12.73 -6.07 17.41
CA THR A 14 13.24 -6.19 16.04
C THR A 14 14.16 -5.00 15.78
N GLU A 15 15.46 -5.24 15.56
CA GLU A 15 16.39 -4.15 15.23
C GLU A 15 16.00 -3.55 13.88
N VAL A 16 15.66 -2.27 13.87
CA VAL A 16 15.35 -1.53 12.63
C VAL A 16 16.63 -1.43 11.81
N SER A 17 16.70 -2.15 10.68
CA SER A 17 17.89 -2.13 9.83
C SER A 17 17.93 -0.96 8.84
N GLY A 18 16.81 -0.23 8.72
CA GLY A 18 16.70 0.99 7.92
C GLY A 18 17.42 2.21 8.52
N ARG A 19 17.58 3.24 7.68
CA ARG A 19 18.10 4.56 8.07
C ARG A 19 17.08 5.63 7.71
N SER A 20 16.87 6.62 8.57
CA SER A 20 15.99 7.76 8.26
C SER A 20 16.59 8.59 7.12
N ILE A 21 15.74 9.31 6.39
CA ILE A 21 16.18 10.26 5.37
C ILE A 21 15.53 11.60 5.70
N LEU A 22 16.31 12.68 5.69
CA LEU A 22 15.80 14.04 5.82
C LEU A 22 16.27 14.86 4.63
N LEU A 23 15.31 15.35 3.87
CA LEU A 23 15.51 16.48 2.98
C LEU A 23 15.24 17.74 3.79
N ASP A 24 16.20 18.64 3.90
CA ASP A 24 16.03 19.89 4.64
C ASP A 24 16.17 21.10 3.71
N GLN A 25 15.05 21.79 3.53
CA GLN A 25 14.88 22.94 2.64
C GLN A 25 15.48 22.74 1.24
N VAL A 26 15.32 21.54 0.69
CA VAL A 26 15.93 21.17 -0.59
C VAL A 26 15.20 21.85 -1.75
N THR A 27 15.97 22.55 -2.59
CA THR A 27 15.45 23.21 -3.80
C THR A 27 16.19 22.69 -5.03
N LYS A 28 15.46 22.47 -6.13
CA LYS A 28 16.06 22.19 -7.44
C LYS A 28 15.56 23.17 -8.50
N ARG A 29 16.49 23.96 -9.05
CA ARG A 29 16.26 24.82 -10.22
C ARG A 29 17.04 24.27 -11.42
N TYR A 30 16.36 24.06 -12.54
CA TYR A 30 17.02 23.73 -13.80
C TYR A 30 17.37 25.00 -14.57
N PRO A 31 18.51 25.04 -15.28
CA PRO A 31 18.86 26.19 -16.12
C PRO A 31 17.76 26.49 -17.15
N GLY A 32 17.34 27.75 -17.23
CA GLY A 32 16.35 28.22 -18.21
C GLY A 32 14.88 28.06 -17.80
N GLN A 33 14.58 27.51 -16.62
CA GLN A 33 13.21 27.50 -16.08
C GLN A 33 12.96 28.74 -15.20
N SER A 34 11.77 29.31 -15.31
CA SER A 34 11.34 30.45 -14.48
C SER A 34 10.96 30.02 -13.06
N ALA A 35 10.53 28.78 -12.89
CA ALA A 35 10.12 28.19 -11.61
C ALA A 35 11.04 27.01 -11.22
N PRO A 36 11.24 26.77 -9.92
CA PRO A 36 11.94 25.57 -9.45
C PRO A 36 11.13 24.31 -9.73
N ALA A 37 11.80 23.19 -9.98
CA ALA A 37 11.17 21.88 -10.12
C ALA A 37 10.87 21.23 -8.76
N VAL A 38 11.61 21.62 -7.72
CA VAL A 38 11.36 21.33 -6.30
C VAL A 38 11.65 22.60 -5.53
N ASP A 39 10.69 23.10 -4.74
CA ASP A 39 10.82 24.38 -4.02
C ASP A 39 10.87 24.17 -2.50
N GLY A 40 12.09 24.21 -1.95
CA GLY A 40 12.36 24.22 -0.50
C GLY A 40 11.65 23.14 0.30
N ILE A 41 11.73 21.89 -0.16
CA ILE A 41 11.10 20.75 0.52
C ILE A 41 11.86 20.40 1.82
N THR A 42 11.12 20.33 2.92
CA THR A 42 11.58 19.71 4.17
C THR A 42 10.75 18.46 4.41
N LEU A 43 11.36 17.29 4.19
CA LEU A 43 10.68 16.00 4.24
C LEU A 43 11.52 14.98 5.02
N GLU A 44 10.95 14.51 6.12
CA GLU A 44 11.45 13.39 6.91
C GLU A 44 10.83 12.07 6.42
N ILE A 45 11.66 11.06 6.25
CA ILE A 45 11.28 9.68 5.96
C ILE A 45 11.79 8.84 7.14
N PRO A 46 10.91 8.32 7.99
CA PRO A 46 11.32 7.57 9.17
C PRO A 46 12.08 6.29 8.82
N ALA A 47 13.00 5.90 9.70
CA ALA A 47 13.74 4.64 9.54
C ALA A 47 12.77 3.44 9.61
N GLY A 48 12.95 2.48 8.69
CA GLY A 48 12.16 1.24 8.71
C GLY A 48 10.70 1.41 8.26
N LYS A 49 10.37 2.51 7.59
CA LYS A 49 9.04 2.78 7.03
C LYS A 49 9.04 2.81 5.52
N ILE A 50 7.88 2.49 4.93
CA ILE A 50 7.59 2.68 3.52
C ILE A 50 6.89 4.03 3.35
N VAL A 51 7.55 4.96 2.66
CA VAL A 51 6.98 6.27 2.32
C VAL A 51 6.68 6.31 0.83
N MET A 52 5.41 6.54 0.51
CA MET A 52 4.91 6.63 -0.86
C MET A 52 4.89 8.09 -1.31
N LEU A 53 5.51 8.38 -2.45
CA LEU A 53 5.47 9.68 -3.10
C LEU A 53 4.49 9.61 -4.26
N VAL A 54 3.35 10.30 -4.13
CA VAL A 54 2.27 10.29 -5.14
C VAL A 54 1.93 11.70 -5.61
N GLY A 55 1.27 11.79 -6.75
CA GLY A 55 0.85 13.05 -7.35
C GLY A 55 0.85 13.01 -8.88
N PRO A 56 0.44 14.09 -9.57
CA PRO A 56 0.36 14.15 -11.02
C PRO A 56 1.71 13.93 -11.72
N SER A 57 1.68 13.51 -12.98
CA SER A 57 2.89 13.40 -13.80
C SER A 57 3.60 14.75 -13.90
N GLY A 58 4.92 14.75 -13.74
CA GLY A 58 5.74 15.97 -13.82
C GLY A 58 5.76 16.84 -12.56
N CYS A 59 5.05 16.48 -11.48
CA CYS A 59 5.00 17.29 -10.26
C CYS A 59 6.30 17.31 -9.43
N GLY A 60 7.34 16.56 -9.81
CA GLY A 60 8.66 16.60 -9.13
C GLY A 60 8.99 15.39 -8.25
N LYS A 61 8.16 14.34 -8.20
CA LYS A 61 8.39 13.10 -7.42
C LYS A 61 9.72 12.42 -7.76
N THR A 62 9.93 12.10 -9.04
CA THR A 62 11.15 11.47 -9.54
C THR A 62 12.37 12.37 -9.34
N THR A 63 12.21 13.70 -9.45
CA THR A 63 13.29 14.65 -9.14
C THR A 63 13.68 14.57 -7.66
N THR A 64 12.68 14.55 -6.77
CA THR A 64 12.88 14.39 -5.31
C THR A 64 13.59 13.08 -4.99
N LEU A 65 13.14 11.96 -5.54
CA LEU A 65 13.77 10.65 -5.36
C LEU A 65 15.22 10.63 -5.87
N LYS A 66 15.49 11.25 -7.03
CA LYS A 66 16.85 11.35 -7.60
C LYS A 66 17.77 12.27 -6.79
N MET A 67 17.24 13.25 -6.07
CA MET A 67 18.01 14.09 -5.14
C MET A 67 18.41 13.33 -3.88
N ILE A 68 17.52 12.48 -3.32
CA ILE A 68 17.88 11.59 -2.21
C ILE A 68 19.08 10.72 -2.60
N ASN A 69 19.07 10.16 -3.82
CA ASN A 69 20.17 9.35 -4.34
C ASN A 69 21.38 10.14 -4.90
N ARG A 70 21.31 11.48 -4.86
CA ARG A 70 22.28 12.41 -5.46
C ARG A 70 22.67 12.06 -6.91
N LEU A 71 21.70 11.58 -7.69
CA LEU A 71 21.80 11.52 -9.15
C LEU A 71 21.53 12.89 -9.78
N ILE A 72 20.74 13.70 -9.07
CA ILE A 72 20.53 15.10 -9.35
C ILE A 72 20.96 15.85 -8.10
N GLU A 73 21.95 16.72 -8.22
CA GLU A 73 22.37 17.53 -7.07
C GLU A 73 21.34 18.61 -6.76
N PRO A 74 20.98 18.80 -5.48
CA PRO A 74 20.14 19.92 -5.08
C PRO A 74 20.84 21.25 -5.42
N THR A 75 20.05 22.27 -5.75
CA THR A 75 20.58 23.64 -5.93
C THR A 75 20.85 24.29 -4.57
N GLU A 76 19.99 24.01 -3.59
CA GLU A 76 20.05 24.52 -2.21
C GLU A 76 19.51 23.45 -1.25
N GLY A 77 19.80 23.59 0.04
CA GLY A 77 19.41 22.65 1.09
C GLY A 77 20.40 21.51 1.28
N ARG A 78 20.04 20.55 2.13
CA ARG A 78 20.89 19.40 2.49
C ARG A 78 20.11 18.09 2.46
N VAL A 79 20.83 16.99 2.25
CA VAL A 79 20.29 15.62 2.31
C VAL A 79 21.01 14.91 3.44
N VAL A 80 20.25 14.43 4.42
CA VAL A 80 20.76 13.71 5.58
C VAL A 80 20.25 12.27 5.55
N LEU A 81 21.13 11.30 5.77
CA LEU A 81 20.83 9.87 5.82
C LEU A 81 21.24 9.30 7.19
N GLY A 82 20.27 9.00 8.05
CA GLY A 82 20.54 8.72 9.46
C GLY A 82 21.14 9.95 10.13
N ASP A 83 22.36 9.82 10.65
CA ASP A 83 23.12 10.91 11.28
C ASP A 83 24.14 11.56 10.31
N ASP A 84 24.27 11.02 9.10
CA ASP A 84 25.27 11.46 8.12
C ASP A 84 24.66 12.52 7.19
N ASP A 85 25.22 13.72 7.18
CA ASP A 85 24.97 14.69 6.11
C ASP A 85 25.65 14.20 4.84
N VAL A 86 24.86 13.72 3.88
CA VAL A 86 25.37 13.12 2.65
C VAL A 86 25.53 14.13 1.53
N THR A 87 25.34 15.44 1.77
CA THR A 87 25.44 16.51 0.75
C THR A 87 26.84 16.62 0.15
N ASP A 88 27.89 16.39 0.93
CA ASP A 88 29.29 16.54 0.48
C ASP A 88 30.04 15.21 0.28
N ILE A 89 29.38 14.07 0.53
CA ILE A 89 29.99 12.73 0.36
C ILE A 89 30.19 12.43 -1.14
N ASP A 90 31.10 11.52 -1.48
CA ASP A 90 31.19 11.01 -2.85
C ASP A 90 29.88 10.31 -3.24
N GLY A 91 29.25 10.76 -4.34
CA GLY A 91 27.96 10.23 -4.78
C GLY A 91 28.02 8.74 -5.15
N ASP A 92 29.15 8.22 -5.64
CA ASP A 92 29.28 6.80 -5.95
C ASP A 92 29.35 5.96 -4.67
N GLU A 93 29.98 6.47 -3.62
CA GLU A 93 29.97 5.84 -2.30
C GLU A 93 28.56 5.79 -1.69
N LEU A 94 27.83 6.90 -1.75
CA LEU A 94 26.43 6.96 -1.30
C LEU A 94 25.57 5.93 -2.04
N ARG A 95 25.66 5.88 -3.38
CA ARG A 95 24.88 4.98 -4.23
C ARG A 95 25.18 3.50 -4.00
N ARG A 96 26.35 3.13 -3.45
CA ARG A 96 26.64 1.75 -3.05
C ARG A 96 25.88 1.33 -1.79
N ARG A 97 25.41 2.29 -0.98
CA ARG A 97 24.66 2.07 0.27
C ARG A 97 23.14 2.12 0.06
N ILE A 98 22.68 2.56 -1.11
CA ILE A 98 21.26 2.72 -1.44
C ILE A 98 20.91 1.79 -2.61
N GLY A 99 19.88 0.96 -2.45
CA GLY A 99 19.32 0.22 -3.58
C GLY A 99 18.40 1.12 -4.38
N TYR A 100 18.63 1.24 -5.68
CA TYR A 100 17.83 2.10 -6.55
C TYR A 100 17.20 1.33 -7.72
N VAL A 101 15.87 1.35 -7.78
CA VAL A 101 15.07 0.85 -8.91
C VAL A 101 14.73 2.03 -9.81
N ILE A 102 15.29 2.03 -11.01
CA ILE A 102 15.10 3.08 -12.03
C ILE A 102 13.85 2.77 -12.86
N GLN A 103 13.10 3.81 -13.20
CA GLN A 103 11.99 3.74 -14.15
C GLN A 103 12.53 3.38 -15.55
N ALA A 104 12.29 2.14 -16.00
CA ALA A 104 12.69 1.58 -17.30
C ALA A 104 14.19 1.69 -17.67
N GLY A 105 14.69 0.76 -18.49
CA GLY A 105 16.01 0.91 -19.13
C GLY A 105 17.25 0.87 -18.23
N GLY A 106 17.16 0.32 -17.02
CA GLY A 106 18.28 0.33 -16.07
C GLY A 106 19.30 -0.81 -16.21
N LEU A 107 19.05 -1.86 -17.00
CA LEU A 107 19.91 -3.04 -17.09
C LEU A 107 21.05 -2.86 -18.11
N PHE A 108 22.21 -3.45 -17.82
CA PHE A 108 23.34 -3.49 -18.74
C PHE A 108 23.06 -4.51 -19.86
N PRO A 109 22.89 -4.07 -21.13
CA PRO A 109 22.39 -4.93 -22.21
C PRO A 109 23.41 -6.00 -22.66
N HIS A 110 24.69 -5.77 -22.37
CA HIS A 110 25.80 -6.66 -22.69
C HIS A 110 26.15 -7.63 -21.55
N MET A 111 25.39 -7.60 -20.44
CA MET A 111 25.55 -8.49 -19.30
C MET A 111 24.34 -9.43 -19.20
N THR A 112 24.55 -10.64 -18.68
CA THR A 112 23.44 -11.55 -18.35
C THR A 112 22.61 -11.01 -17.18
N VAL A 113 21.44 -11.58 -16.95
CA VAL A 113 20.59 -11.28 -15.79
C VAL A 113 21.36 -11.48 -14.49
N ALA A 114 22.04 -12.62 -14.33
CA ALA A 114 22.83 -12.90 -13.15
C ALA A 114 23.96 -11.88 -12.95
N ALA A 115 24.63 -11.48 -14.03
CA ALA A 115 25.69 -10.48 -13.98
C ALA A 115 25.15 -9.09 -13.60
N ASN A 116 23.94 -8.74 -14.08
CA ASN A 116 23.26 -7.51 -13.71
C ASN A 116 22.94 -7.47 -12.20
N ILE A 117 22.36 -8.54 -11.65
CA ILE A 117 22.02 -8.64 -10.22
C ILE A 117 23.28 -8.65 -9.36
N ALA A 118 24.31 -9.37 -9.79
CA ALA A 118 25.57 -9.52 -9.05
C ALA A 118 26.47 -8.28 -9.00
N ILE A 119 26.15 -7.19 -9.71
CA ILE A 119 27.09 -6.08 -9.92
C ILE A 119 27.50 -5.41 -8.60
N VAL A 120 26.53 -5.05 -7.76
CA VAL A 120 26.79 -4.36 -6.49
C VAL A 120 27.44 -5.30 -5.46
N PRO A 121 26.94 -6.53 -5.23
CA PRO A 121 27.63 -7.50 -4.37
C PRO A 121 29.10 -7.74 -4.73
N LYS A 122 29.43 -7.79 -6.04
CA LYS A 122 30.81 -7.92 -6.51
C LYS A 122 31.65 -6.68 -6.19
N MET A 123 31.10 -5.49 -6.36
CA MET A 123 31.77 -4.23 -5.99
C MET A 123 32.03 -4.13 -4.49
N LEU A 124 31.15 -4.71 -3.67
CA LEU A 124 31.32 -4.82 -2.21
C LEU A 124 32.27 -5.96 -1.78
N GLY A 125 32.87 -6.68 -2.73
CA GLY A 125 33.87 -7.71 -2.45
C GLY A 125 33.31 -9.03 -1.90
N TRP A 126 32.02 -9.33 -2.13
CA TRP A 126 31.43 -10.59 -1.67
C TRP A 126 32.06 -11.81 -2.37
N SER A 127 32.09 -12.95 -1.68
CA SER A 127 32.59 -14.21 -2.25
C SER A 127 31.72 -14.67 -3.42
N LYS A 128 32.31 -15.36 -4.40
CA LYS A 128 31.59 -15.86 -5.58
C LYS A 128 30.38 -16.73 -5.20
N ASP A 129 30.55 -17.60 -4.21
CA ASP A 129 29.50 -18.53 -3.76
C ASP A 129 28.34 -17.77 -3.11
N ARG A 130 28.64 -16.76 -2.28
CA ARG A 130 27.61 -15.89 -1.68
C ARG A 130 26.84 -15.12 -2.74
N VAL A 131 27.54 -14.58 -3.74
CA VAL A 131 26.91 -13.86 -4.85
C VAL A 131 26.03 -14.79 -5.68
N ALA A 132 26.49 -16.01 -5.99
CA ALA A 132 25.73 -16.96 -6.77
C ALA A 132 24.43 -17.36 -6.07
N ALA A 133 24.49 -17.70 -4.77
CA ALA A 133 23.33 -18.03 -3.97
C ALA A 133 22.34 -16.86 -3.85
N ARG A 134 22.84 -15.65 -3.61
CA ARG A 134 22.01 -14.45 -3.52
C ARG A 134 21.30 -14.12 -4.84
N VAL A 135 21.95 -14.34 -5.98
CA VAL A 135 21.33 -14.15 -7.30
C VAL A 135 20.15 -15.08 -7.49
N ASP A 136 20.29 -16.35 -7.09
CA ASP A 136 19.24 -17.36 -7.28
C ASP A 136 18.04 -17.09 -6.36
N GLU A 137 18.31 -16.77 -5.09
CA GLU A 137 17.30 -16.31 -4.13
C GLU A 137 16.49 -15.12 -4.67
N LEU A 138 17.16 -14.10 -5.23
CA LEU A 138 16.48 -12.91 -5.74
C LEU A 138 15.71 -13.17 -7.04
N LEU A 139 16.17 -14.11 -7.86
CA LEU A 139 15.45 -14.53 -9.06
C LEU A 139 14.15 -15.23 -8.69
N GLU A 140 14.19 -16.15 -7.73
CA GLU A 140 12.99 -16.79 -7.18
C GLU A 140 12.02 -15.78 -6.58
N LEU A 141 12.53 -14.83 -5.79
CA LEU A 141 11.75 -13.75 -5.16
C LEU A 141 10.97 -12.94 -6.22
N VAL A 142 11.61 -12.61 -7.34
CA VAL A 142 10.94 -11.88 -8.43
C VAL A 142 10.20 -12.80 -9.41
N SER A 143 9.93 -14.05 -9.03
CA SER A 143 9.22 -15.05 -9.85
C SER A 143 9.86 -15.26 -11.23
N LEU A 144 11.18 -15.33 -11.27
CA LEU A 144 11.98 -15.71 -12.43
C LEU A 144 12.79 -16.95 -12.09
N ASP A 145 12.49 -18.07 -12.74
CA ASP A 145 13.22 -19.32 -12.54
C ASP A 145 14.73 -19.15 -12.83
N PRO A 146 15.62 -19.35 -11.82
CA PRO A 146 17.05 -19.23 -12.01
C PRO A 146 17.58 -20.08 -13.17
N ASP A 147 17.12 -21.32 -13.32
CA ASP A 147 17.61 -22.24 -14.35
C ASP A 147 17.32 -21.73 -15.76
N THR A 148 16.24 -20.97 -15.92
CA THR A 148 15.78 -20.44 -17.21
C THR A 148 16.32 -19.05 -17.52
N TYR A 149 16.45 -18.19 -16.51
CA TYR A 149 16.69 -16.74 -16.71
C TYR A 149 18.11 -16.28 -16.39
N ARG A 150 18.89 -17.04 -15.60
CA ARG A 150 20.22 -16.63 -15.12
C ARG A 150 21.14 -16.14 -16.23
N ASP A 151 21.19 -16.88 -17.33
CA ASP A 151 22.13 -16.67 -18.43
C ASP A 151 21.54 -15.86 -19.60
N ARG A 152 20.27 -15.46 -19.51
CA ARG A 152 19.65 -14.61 -20.53
C ARG A 152 20.20 -13.20 -20.47
N PHE A 153 20.12 -12.51 -21.61
CA PHE A 153 20.44 -11.09 -21.74
C PHE A 153 19.16 -10.25 -21.66
N PRO A 154 19.22 -8.97 -21.22
CA PRO A 154 18.05 -8.10 -21.13
C PRO A 154 17.21 -8.00 -22.41
N ARG A 155 17.86 -8.04 -23.59
CA ARG A 155 17.19 -8.03 -24.90
C ARG A 155 16.28 -9.24 -25.16
N GLU A 156 16.44 -10.31 -24.38
CA GLU A 156 15.70 -11.58 -24.49
C GLU A 156 14.53 -11.64 -23.49
N LEU A 157 14.30 -10.54 -22.77
CA LEU A 157 13.29 -10.41 -21.73
C LEU A 157 12.22 -9.40 -22.15
N SER A 158 10.97 -9.65 -21.73
CA SER A 158 9.90 -8.65 -21.81
C SER A 158 10.19 -7.45 -20.90
N GLY A 159 9.54 -6.31 -21.14
CA GLY A 159 9.71 -5.12 -20.30
C GLY A 159 9.43 -5.38 -18.82
N GLY A 160 8.37 -6.10 -18.50
CA GLY A 160 8.05 -6.50 -17.13
C GLY A 160 9.07 -7.47 -16.51
N GLN A 161 9.68 -8.37 -17.30
CA GLN A 161 10.79 -9.21 -16.82
C GLN A 161 12.05 -8.38 -16.54
N GLN A 162 12.37 -7.40 -17.39
CA GLN A 162 13.50 -6.50 -17.16
C GLN A 162 13.31 -5.66 -15.90
N GLN A 163 12.09 -5.16 -15.66
CA GLN A 163 11.77 -4.40 -14.45
C GLN A 163 11.96 -5.25 -13.19
N ARG A 164 11.52 -6.51 -13.21
CA ARG A 164 11.73 -7.48 -12.12
C ARG A 164 13.21 -7.73 -11.83
N VAL A 165 14.04 -7.89 -12.86
CA VAL A 165 15.50 -7.98 -12.69
C VAL A 165 16.08 -6.68 -12.11
N GLY A 166 15.52 -5.52 -12.46
CA GLY A 166 15.89 -4.22 -11.87
C GLY A 166 15.63 -4.16 -10.37
N VAL A 167 14.46 -4.66 -9.92
CA VAL A 167 14.11 -4.79 -8.50
C VAL A 167 15.08 -5.74 -7.78
N ALA A 168 15.30 -6.93 -8.34
CA ALA A 168 16.25 -7.91 -7.79
C ALA A 168 17.65 -7.31 -7.61
N ARG A 169 18.15 -6.55 -8.61
CA ARG A 169 19.45 -5.88 -8.53
C ARG A 169 19.52 -4.85 -7.41
N ALA A 170 18.47 -4.07 -7.17
CA ALA A 170 18.44 -3.09 -6.09
C ALA A 170 18.49 -3.74 -4.70
N LEU A 171 17.91 -4.94 -4.57
CA LEU A 171 17.90 -5.75 -3.34
C LEU A 171 19.17 -6.60 -3.15
N ALA A 172 20.04 -6.66 -4.16
CA ALA A 172 21.17 -7.59 -4.20
C ALA A 172 22.18 -7.40 -3.08
N ALA A 173 22.45 -6.13 -2.74
CA ALA A 173 23.42 -5.77 -1.71
C ALA A 173 22.82 -5.67 -0.29
N ASP A 174 21.53 -5.99 -0.11
CA ASP A 174 20.78 -5.81 1.13
C ASP A 174 20.95 -4.38 1.75
N PRO A 175 20.69 -3.32 0.98
CA PRO A 175 20.91 -1.96 1.44
C PRO A 175 19.92 -1.57 2.55
N PRO A 176 20.30 -0.70 3.51
CA PRO A 176 19.38 -0.19 4.54
C PRO A 176 18.28 0.72 3.96
N VAL A 177 18.52 1.31 2.78
CA VAL A 177 17.57 2.19 2.08
C VAL A 177 17.31 1.69 0.67
N LEU A 178 16.04 1.66 0.30
CA LEU A 178 15.55 1.32 -1.03
C LEU A 178 14.76 2.49 -1.62
N LEU A 179 15.16 2.94 -2.80
CA LEU A 179 14.48 3.97 -3.57
C LEU A 179 13.91 3.33 -4.83
N MET A 180 12.62 3.52 -5.09
CA MET A 180 11.95 2.87 -6.22
C MET A 180 11.15 3.87 -7.04
N ASP A 181 11.49 4.00 -8.32
CA ASP A 181 10.81 4.90 -9.27
C ASP A 181 9.89 4.09 -10.19
N GLU A 182 8.58 4.12 -9.91
CA GLU A 182 7.54 3.31 -10.56
C GLU A 182 7.88 1.82 -10.71
N PRO A 183 8.23 1.11 -9.62
CA PRO A 183 8.79 -0.25 -9.67
C PRO A 183 7.86 -1.30 -10.29
N PHE A 184 6.55 -1.06 -10.36
CA PHE A 184 5.58 -2.02 -10.89
C PHE A 184 4.78 -1.55 -12.11
N GLY A 185 5.14 -0.40 -12.69
CA GLY A 185 4.38 0.20 -13.79
C GLY A 185 4.29 -0.66 -15.05
N ALA A 186 5.33 -1.43 -15.39
CA ALA A 186 5.39 -2.27 -16.59
C ALA A 186 5.19 -3.77 -16.31
N VAL A 187 4.72 -4.14 -15.12
CA VAL A 187 4.45 -5.52 -14.70
C VAL A 187 2.96 -5.84 -14.87
N ASP A 188 2.63 -7.07 -15.29
CA ASP A 188 1.23 -7.52 -15.38
C ASP A 188 0.55 -7.56 -14.00
N PRO A 189 -0.79 -7.44 -13.92
CA PRO A 189 -1.49 -7.30 -12.65
C PRO A 189 -1.26 -8.43 -11.63
N ILE A 190 -1.21 -9.69 -12.09
CA ILE A 190 -1.03 -10.86 -11.21
C ILE A 190 0.37 -10.85 -10.61
N THR A 191 1.39 -10.64 -11.45
CA THR A 191 2.78 -10.60 -10.99
C THR A 191 3.04 -9.35 -10.15
N ARG A 192 2.43 -8.20 -10.47
CA ARG A 192 2.48 -6.99 -9.66
C ARG A 192 2.01 -7.25 -8.24
N GLN A 193 0.84 -7.86 -8.08
CA GLN A 193 0.28 -8.17 -6.76
C GLN A 193 1.24 -9.04 -5.94
N ARG A 194 1.81 -10.10 -6.55
CA ARG A 194 2.78 -10.97 -5.87
C ARG A 194 4.04 -10.22 -5.41
N LEU A 195 4.60 -9.35 -6.26
CA LEU A 195 5.78 -8.56 -5.89
C LEU A 195 5.49 -7.57 -4.76
N GLN A 196 4.31 -6.96 -4.77
CA GLN A 196 3.86 -6.07 -3.69
C GLN A 196 3.72 -6.84 -2.37
N ASP A 197 3.08 -8.01 -2.41
CA ASP A 197 2.90 -8.85 -1.22
C ASP A 197 4.27 -9.31 -0.67
N GLU A 198 5.21 -9.64 -1.55
CA GLU A 198 6.56 -10.01 -1.14
C GLU A 198 7.35 -8.81 -0.57
N LEU A 199 7.19 -7.62 -1.13
CA LEU A 199 7.79 -6.41 -0.56
C LEU A 199 7.27 -6.14 0.86
N ILE A 200 5.98 -6.35 1.11
CA ILE A 200 5.38 -6.25 2.44
C ILE A 200 6.02 -7.29 3.38
N ASN A 201 6.20 -8.53 2.94
CA ASN A 201 6.84 -9.58 3.74
C ASN A 201 8.30 -9.21 4.10
N ILE A 202 9.09 -8.79 3.11
CA ILE A 202 10.47 -8.32 3.30
C ILE A 202 10.51 -7.16 4.30
N GLN A 203 9.59 -6.22 4.17
CA GLN A 203 9.52 -5.07 5.06
C GLN A 203 9.23 -5.50 6.51
N GLN A 204 8.27 -6.41 6.71
CA GLN A 204 7.93 -6.92 8.04
C GLN A 204 9.11 -7.62 8.71
N GLU A 205 9.94 -8.32 7.94
CA GLU A 205 11.11 -9.03 8.47
C GLU A 205 12.32 -8.12 8.71
N LEU A 206 12.63 -7.23 7.76
CA LEU A 206 13.91 -6.50 7.75
C LEU A 206 13.80 -5.04 8.20
N GLN A 207 12.60 -4.45 8.16
CA GLN A 207 12.36 -3.04 8.52
C GLN A 207 13.36 -2.09 7.82
N LYS A 208 13.45 -2.20 6.48
CA LYS A 208 14.25 -1.31 5.63
C LYS A 208 13.54 0.03 5.47
N THR A 209 14.26 1.10 5.14
CA THR A 209 13.61 2.35 4.75
C THR A 209 13.33 2.31 3.25
N ILE A 210 12.07 2.43 2.85
CA ILE A 210 11.67 2.31 1.45
C ILE A 210 10.96 3.59 1.01
N VAL A 211 11.40 4.16 -0.11
CA VAL A 211 10.71 5.31 -0.74
C VAL A 211 10.25 4.86 -2.13
N ILE A 212 8.95 4.89 -2.37
CA ILE A 212 8.37 4.46 -3.65
C ILE A 212 7.67 5.64 -4.30
N VAL A 213 8.04 5.95 -5.54
CA VAL A 213 7.31 6.88 -6.40
C VAL A 213 6.32 6.08 -7.23
N THR A 214 5.05 6.46 -7.17
CA THR A 214 4.00 5.90 -8.02
C THR A 214 3.02 6.99 -8.45
N HIS A 215 2.27 6.72 -9.51
CA HIS A 215 1.11 7.50 -9.92
C HIS A 215 -0.21 6.82 -9.53
N ASP A 216 -0.15 5.60 -8.99
CA ASP A 216 -1.31 4.83 -8.56
C ASP A 216 -1.54 4.99 -7.05
N PHE A 217 -2.68 5.59 -6.68
CA PHE A 217 -3.02 5.78 -5.28
C PHE A 217 -3.36 4.47 -4.56
N ASP A 218 -3.87 3.46 -5.28
CA ASP A 218 -4.22 2.17 -4.67
C ASP A 218 -2.96 1.40 -4.26
N GLU A 219 -1.88 1.55 -5.03
CA GLU A 219 -0.55 1.07 -4.64
C GLU A 219 -0.05 1.76 -3.37
N ALA A 220 -0.26 3.07 -3.26
CA ALA A 220 0.16 3.84 -2.09
C ALA A 220 -0.59 3.43 -0.82
N VAL A 221 -1.90 3.20 -0.92
CA VAL A 221 -2.72 2.71 0.20
C VAL A 221 -2.30 1.29 0.61
N LYS A 222 -1.95 0.43 -0.35
CA LYS A 222 -1.58 -0.96 -0.05
C LYS A 222 -0.20 -1.10 0.60
N LEU A 223 0.78 -0.30 0.16
CA LEU A 223 2.19 -0.46 0.55
C LEU A 223 2.68 0.54 1.59
N GLY A 224 2.12 1.75 1.60
CA GLY A 224 2.67 2.86 2.38
C GLY A 224 2.34 2.77 3.87
N ASP A 225 3.35 2.95 4.72
CA ASP A 225 3.12 3.39 6.09
C ASP A 225 2.70 4.88 6.10
N TRP A 226 3.30 5.66 5.19
CA TRP A 226 3.00 7.08 5.01
C TRP A 226 2.93 7.44 3.53
N ILE A 227 2.08 8.40 3.18
CA ILE A 227 1.89 8.88 1.81
C ILE A 227 2.10 10.39 1.77
N VAL A 228 3.04 10.83 0.93
CA VAL A 228 3.27 12.23 0.57
C VAL A 228 2.55 12.50 -0.75
N ILE A 229 1.58 13.40 -0.75
CA ILE A 229 0.87 13.85 -1.94
C ILE A 229 1.50 15.16 -2.43
N PHE A 230 2.09 15.12 -3.62
CA PHE A 230 2.71 16.28 -4.26
C PHE A 230 1.77 16.95 -5.28
N SER A 231 1.75 18.28 -5.27
CA SER A 231 1.33 19.11 -6.40
C SER A 231 2.55 19.63 -7.18
N GLU A 232 2.31 20.43 -8.22
CA GLU A 232 3.36 21.00 -9.08
C GLU A 232 4.50 21.62 -8.27
N GLY A 233 5.76 21.49 -8.71
CA GLY A 233 6.93 22.00 -7.99
C GLY A 233 7.33 21.21 -6.74
N ALA A 234 6.86 19.96 -6.60
CA ALA A 234 7.01 19.08 -5.45
C ALA A 234 6.56 19.75 -4.13
N HIS A 235 5.46 20.50 -4.22
CA HIS A 235 4.77 21.04 -3.06
C HIS A 235 3.99 19.92 -2.37
N ILE A 236 4.29 19.66 -1.10
CA ILE A 236 3.58 18.71 -0.24
C ILE A 236 2.21 19.31 0.07
N VAL A 237 1.17 18.68 -0.45
CA VAL A 237 -0.23 19.04 -0.18
C VAL A 237 -0.72 18.36 1.10
N GLN A 238 -0.34 17.09 1.28
CA GLN A 238 -0.66 16.30 2.47
C GLN A 238 0.44 15.25 2.68
N TYR A 239 0.86 15.06 3.93
CA TYR A 239 1.73 13.97 4.33
C TYR A 239 1.14 13.29 5.56
N ASP A 240 0.59 12.09 5.37
CA ASP A 240 -0.10 11.37 6.45
C ASP A 240 -0.18 9.87 6.14
N THR A 241 -0.73 9.11 7.08
CA THR A 241 -1.09 7.70 6.93
C THR A 241 -2.17 7.52 5.85
N PRO A 242 -2.22 6.35 5.17
CA PRO A 242 -3.29 6.02 4.23
C PRO A 242 -4.69 6.20 4.81
N GLU A 243 -4.89 5.80 6.06
CA GLU A 243 -6.17 5.87 6.77
C GLU A 243 -6.64 7.32 6.93
N ARG A 244 -5.73 8.23 7.32
CA ARG A 244 -6.04 9.65 7.50
C ARG A 244 -6.29 10.35 6.18
N ILE A 245 -5.50 10.08 5.15
CA ILE A 245 -5.74 10.67 3.81
C ILE A 245 -7.11 10.25 3.27
N LEU A 246 -7.52 8.99 3.46
CA LEU A 246 -8.83 8.51 3.01
C LEU A 246 -10.00 9.07 3.83
N ALA A 247 -9.78 9.35 5.12
CA ALA A 247 -10.80 9.85 6.03
C ALA A 247 -10.96 11.38 5.97
N GLU A 248 -9.84 12.09 5.89
CA GLU A 248 -9.73 13.54 5.91
C GLU A 248 -8.71 14.02 4.86
N PRO A 249 -9.10 14.02 3.57
CA PRO A 249 -8.35 14.68 2.51
C PRO A 249 -8.11 16.16 2.84
N ALA A 250 -6.88 16.65 2.67
CA ALA A 250 -6.53 18.03 3.05
C ALA A 250 -7.27 19.11 2.25
N ASN A 251 -7.64 18.82 0.98
CA ASN A 251 -8.38 19.72 0.11
C ASN A 251 -9.00 18.98 -1.09
N GLU A 252 -9.76 19.72 -1.92
CA GLU A 252 -10.42 19.20 -3.12
C GLU A 252 -9.45 18.56 -4.13
N PHE A 253 -8.19 19.04 -4.19
CA PHE A 253 -7.19 18.41 -5.04
C PHE A 253 -6.86 16.99 -4.58
N VAL A 254 -6.69 16.78 -3.26
CA VAL A 254 -6.47 15.44 -2.69
C VAL A 254 -7.70 14.56 -2.87
N GLU A 255 -8.91 15.08 -2.63
CA GLU A 255 -10.16 14.35 -2.86
C GLU A 255 -10.27 13.85 -4.31
N ASN A 256 -10.01 14.73 -5.26
CA ASN A 256 -10.06 14.40 -6.68
C ASN A 256 -8.94 13.44 -7.09
N PHE A 257 -7.76 13.52 -6.46
CA PHE A 257 -6.64 12.61 -6.72
C PHE A 257 -6.90 11.19 -6.22
N ILE A 258 -7.48 11.05 -5.01
CA ILE A 258 -7.91 9.74 -4.47
C ILE A 258 -9.00 9.13 -5.36
N GLY A 259 -9.86 9.99 -5.91
CA GLY A 259 -10.98 9.63 -6.77
C GLY A 259 -12.22 9.21 -6.00
N SER A 260 -13.28 8.84 -6.75
CA SER A 260 -14.48 8.27 -6.16
C SER A 260 -14.19 6.90 -5.53
N GLY A 261 -14.75 6.65 -4.35
CA GLY A 261 -14.58 5.36 -3.66
C GLY A 261 -13.57 5.34 -2.51
N ALA A 262 -13.11 6.49 -2.01
CA ALA A 262 -12.28 6.55 -0.78
C ALA A 262 -12.86 5.72 0.39
N GLY A 263 -14.19 5.74 0.57
CA GLY A 263 -14.88 4.91 1.56
C GLY A 263 -14.79 3.40 1.28
N LEU A 264 -14.78 2.99 0.01
CA LEU A 264 -14.56 1.58 -0.37
C LEU A 264 -13.08 1.18 -0.20
N LYS A 265 -12.14 2.08 -0.49
CA LYS A 265 -10.71 1.86 -0.24
C LYS A 265 -10.41 1.70 1.25
N GLN A 266 -11.15 2.37 2.12
CA GLN A 266 -11.04 2.17 3.57
C GLN A 266 -11.44 0.74 4.01
N LEU A 267 -12.31 0.07 3.24
CA LEU A 267 -12.73 -1.31 3.52
C LEU A 267 -11.63 -2.34 3.25
N THR A 268 -10.63 -2.02 2.42
CA THR A 268 -9.51 -2.94 2.15
C THR A 268 -8.49 -2.95 3.28
N LEU A 269 -8.46 -1.90 4.11
CA LEU A 269 -7.55 -1.76 5.26
C LEU A 269 -8.08 -2.45 6.52
N THR A 270 -9.40 -2.60 6.65
CA THR A 270 -10.04 -3.16 7.85
C THR A 270 -10.33 -4.66 7.65
N ARG A 271 -9.99 -5.50 8.63
CA ARG A 271 -10.32 -6.93 8.60
C ARG A 271 -11.66 -7.20 9.26
N VAL A 272 -12.33 -8.27 8.84
CA VAL A 272 -13.59 -8.74 9.42
C VAL A 272 -13.47 -9.03 10.92
N ARG A 273 -12.32 -9.52 11.39
CA ARG A 273 -12.07 -9.76 12.82
C ARG A 273 -11.98 -8.50 13.68
N ASP A 274 -11.77 -7.34 13.08
CA ASP A 274 -11.53 -6.07 13.77
C ASP A 274 -12.82 -5.24 13.93
N VAL A 275 -13.97 -5.80 13.51
CA VAL A 275 -15.30 -5.17 13.63
C VAL A 275 -16.24 -5.98 14.52
N ASP A 276 -17.22 -5.30 15.10
CA ASP A 276 -18.23 -5.94 15.93
C ASP A 276 -19.25 -6.67 15.05
N LEU A 277 -19.15 -8.00 15.03
CA LEU A 277 -20.07 -8.85 14.25
C LEU A 277 -21.47 -8.85 14.87
N ALA A 278 -22.47 -8.96 14.01
CA ALA A 278 -23.84 -9.19 14.45
C ALA A 278 -23.99 -10.59 15.04
N GLU A 279 -24.72 -10.68 16.15
CA GLU A 279 -25.13 -11.95 16.74
C GLU A 279 -26.12 -12.69 15.82
N ALA A 280 -26.14 -14.01 15.92
CA ALA A 280 -27.09 -14.84 15.18
C ALA A 280 -27.60 -15.98 16.06
N VAL A 281 -28.86 -16.38 15.82
CA VAL A 281 -29.40 -17.60 16.44
C VAL A 281 -28.75 -18.81 15.79
N VAL A 282 -28.06 -19.62 16.60
CA VAL A 282 -27.41 -20.86 16.16
C VAL A 282 -28.33 -22.05 16.44
N ALA A 283 -28.46 -22.94 15.45
CA ALA A 283 -29.19 -24.19 15.53
C ALA A 283 -28.36 -25.35 14.98
N LYS A 284 -28.77 -26.58 15.24
CA LYS A 284 -28.18 -27.82 14.72
C LYS A 284 -29.18 -28.57 13.86
N ALA A 285 -28.66 -29.41 12.97
CA ALA A 285 -29.48 -30.38 12.25
C ALA A 285 -30.23 -31.29 13.24
N GLY A 286 -31.49 -31.61 12.92
CA GLY A 286 -32.34 -32.43 13.79
C GLY A 286 -33.16 -31.66 14.83
N GLU A 287 -32.89 -30.37 15.06
CA GLU A 287 -33.75 -29.52 15.91
C GLU A 287 -35.11 -29.25 15.26
N SER A 288 -36.13 -28.92 16.07
CA SER A 288 -37.45 -28.57 15.54
C SER A 288 -37.41 -27.22 14.82
N GLY A 289 -37.87 -27.18 13.57
CA GLY A 289 -37.91 -25.94 12.78
C GLY A 289 -38.73 -24.84 13.45
N ARG A 290 -39.84 -25.21 14.12
CA ARG A 290 -40.72 -24.26 14.84
C ARG A 290 -40.07 -23.67 16.09
N GLU A 291 -39.32 -24.47 16.84
CA GLU A 291 -38.62 -23.99 18.04
C GLU A 291 -37.46 -23.06 17.67
N VAL A 292 -36.74 -23.39 16.59
CA VAL A 292 -35.70 -22.51 16.03
C VAL A 292 -36.33 -21.21 15.53
N ALA A 293 -37.43 -21.28 14.78
CA ALA A 293 -38.17 -20.11 14.30
C ALA A 293 -38.59 -19.18 15.45
N ALA A 294 -39.12 -19.73 16.55
CA ALA A 294 -39.50 -18.95 17.73
C ALA A 294 -38.30 -18.25 18.38
N ARG A 295 -37.13 -18.89 18.44
CA ARG A 295 -35.89 -18.25 18.92
C ARG A 295 -35.43 -17.10 18.01
N VAL A 296 -35.50 -17.31 16.69
CA VAL A 296 -35.15 -16.30 15.68
C VAL A 296 -36.06 -15.08 15.79
N GLU A 297 -37.38 -15.31 15.90
CA GLU A 297 -38.38 -14.25 16.07
C GLU A 297 -38.18 -13.50 17.40
N ALA A 298 -37.93 -14.22 18.50
CA ALA A 298 -37.67 -13.61 19.80
C ALA A 298 -36.39 -12.76 19.84
N ALA A 299 -35.37 -13.13 19.06
CA ALA A 299 -34.15 -12.36 18.88
C ALA A 299 -34.31 -11.19 17.90
N GLY A 300 -35.46 -11.07 17.22
CA GLY A 300 -35.69 -10.05 16.19
C GLY A 300 -34.83 -10.25 14.94
N HIS A 301 -34.40 -11.48 14.67
CA HIS A 301 -33.58 -11.83 13.51
C HIS A 301 -34.44 -12.39 12.38
N GLU A 302 -33.94 -12.34 11.15
CA GLU A 302 -34.65 -12.90 9.99
C GLU A 302 -34.21 -14.33 9.62
N HIS A 303 -33.05 -14.77 10.12
CA HIS A 303 -32.40 -16.02 9.74
C HIS A 303 -31.80 -16.73 10.96
N ALA A 304 -31.66 -18.06 10.87
CA ALA A 304 -30.85 -18.84 11.81
C ALA A 304 -29.65 -19.45 11.11
N VAL A 305 -28.52 -19.57 11.80
CA VAL A 305 -27.34 -20.27 11.29
C VAL A 305 -27.37 -21.71 11.80
N VAL A 306 -27.50 -22.66 10.89
CA VAL A 306 -27.41 -24.09 11.22
C VAL A 306 -25.95 -24.51 11.12
N VAL A 307 -25.41 -25.11 12.18
CA VAL A 307 -24.04 -25.60 12.22
C VAL A 307 -23.96 -27.12 12.31
N ASP A 308 -22.86 -27.68 11.82
CA ASP A 308 -22.53 -29.10 11.99
C ASP A 308 -21.97 -29.42 13.40
N ASP A 309 -21.62 -30.68 13.64
CA ASP A 309 -21.02 -31.13 14.91
C ASP A 309 -19.66 -30.50 15.22
N ARG A 310 -19.01 -29.91 14.22
CA ARG A 310 -17.72 -29.19 14.33
C ARG A 310 -17.93 -27.67 14.42
N ALA A 311 -19.16 -27.21 14.61
CA ALA A 311 -19.56 -25.81 14.64
C ALA A 311 -19.31 -25.04 13.33
N ARG A 312 -19.27 -25.73 12.20
CA ARG A 312 -19.12 -25.11 10.88
C ARG A 312 -20.48 -24.75 10.31
N PRO A 313 -20.63 -23.60 9.65
CA PRO A 313 -21.91 -23.22 9.05
C PRO A 313 -22.29 -24.22 7.95
N ALA A 314 -23.47 -24.80 8.08
CA ALA A 314 -24.02 -25.81 7.17
C ALA A 314 -25.23 -25.29 6.38
N ARG A 315 -26.11 -24.47 7.00
CA ARG A 315 -27.26 -23.84 6.33
C ARG A 315 -27.59 -22.49 6.96
N TRP A 316 -28.31 -21.65 6.22
CA TRP A 316 -28.77 -20.33 6.70
C TRP A 316 -30.24 -20.05 6.36
N PRO A 317 -31.19 -20.85 6.88
CA PRO A 317 -32.60 -20.71 6.56
C PRO A 317 -33.22 -19.44 7.16
N SER A 318 -34.09 -18.81 6.37
CA SER A 318 -34.95 -17.71 6.82
C SER A 318 -36.03 -18.18 7.80
N LEU A 319 -36.56 -17.27 8.61
CA LEU A 319 -37.70 -17.49 9.51
C LEU A 319 -38.89 -18.13 8.76
N ARG A 320 -39.18 -17.68 7.53
CA ARG A 320 -40.25 -18.23 6.68
C ARG A 320 -40.01 -19.70 6.29
N GLN A 321 -38.76 -20.09 6.06
CA GLN A 321 -38.41 -21.49 5.78
C GLN A 321 -38.50 -22.33 7.05
N LEU A 322 -37.95 -21.85 8.17
CA LEU A 322 -37.97 -22.54 9.46
C LEU A 322 -39.39 -22.84 9.95
N SER A 323 -40.32 -21.88 9.85
CA SER A 323 -41.71 -22.07 10.26
C SER A 323 -42.47 -23.13 9.45
N ARG A 324 -41.95 -23.52 8.28
CA ARG A 324 -42.51 -24.58 7.42
C ARG A 324 -41.84 -25.93 7.60
N LEU A 325 -40.72 -25.98 8.32
CA LEU A 325 -39.98 -27.20 8.59
C LEU A 325 -40.43 -27.80 9.92
N ASP A 326 -40.71 -29.11 9.92
CA ASP A 326 -40.90 -29.84 11.17
C ASP A 326 -39.56 -30.07 11.87
N VAL A 327 -38.51 -30.40 11.10
CA VAL A 327 -37.15 -30.66 11.55
C VAL A 327 -36.14 -29.95 10.63
N VAL A 328 -35.10 -29.37 11.22
CA VAL A 328 -33.99 -28.75 10.48
C VAL A 328 -33.23 -29.84 9.71
N PRO A 329 -33.14 -29.74 8.37
CA PRO A 329 -32.52 -30.76 7.55
C PRO A 329 -31.00 -30.81 7.74
N ASP A 330 -30.46 -32.02 7.64
CA ASP A 330 -29.02 -32.25 7.56
C ASP A 330 -28.47 -31.89 6.15
N GLY A 331 -27.16 -31.76 6.06
CA GLY A 331 -26.45 -31.45 4.82
C GLY A 331 -26.04 -29.99 4.68
N VAL A 332 -24.98 -29.78 3.92
CA VAL A 332 -24.35 -28.47 3.70
C VAL A 332 -24.91 -27.83 2.44
N ASP A 333 -25.29 -26.57 2.54
CA ASP A 333 -25.63 -25.71 1.42
C ASP A 333 -24.32 -25.16 0.80
N PRO A 334 -24.00 -25.50 -0.45
CA PRO A 334 -22.75 -25.06 -1.08
C PRO A 334 -22.74 -23.56 -1.42
N ASP A 335 -23.90 -22.91 -1.48
CA ASP A 335 -24.04 -21.52 -1.91
C ASP A 335 -24.06 -20.54 -0.72
N LEU A 336 -23.62 -21.00 0.47
CA LEU A 336 -23.56 -20.14 1.65
C LEU A 336 -22.56 -18.99 1.45
N PRO A 337 -22.96 -17.74 1.74
CA PRO A 337 -22.03 -16.62 1.76
C PRO A 337 -21.16 -16.71 3.00
N VAL A 338 -20.00 -17.37 2.90
CA VAL A 338 -19.06 -17.57 4.01
C VAL A 338 -17.78 -16.78 3.75
N ILE A 339 -17.33 -16.05 4.77
CA ILE A 339 -16.10 -15.27 4.73
C ILE A 339 -15.22 -15.60 5.93
N GLY A 340 -13.91 -15.70 5.73
CA GLY A 340 -12.97 -15.88 6.84
C GLY A 340 -12.77 -14.58 7.64
N SER A 341 -12.59 -14.70 8.94
CA SER A 341 -12.29 -13.57 9.86
C SER A 341 -11.00 -12.80 9.50
N GLY A 342 -10.08 -13.41 8.75
CA GLY A 342 -8.89 -12.74 8.20
C GLY A 342 -9.13 -11.98 6.89
N ALA A 343 -10.31 -12.06 6.28
CA ALA A 343 -10.64 -11.33 5.07
C ALA A 343 -10.84 -9.83 5.36
N THR A 344 -10.82 -9.01 4.31
CA THR A 344 -11.11 -7.58 4.39
C THR A 344 -12.62 -7.33 4.42
N LEU A 345 -13.04 -6.13 4.85
CA LEU A 345 -14.45 -5.74 4.74
C LEU A 345 -14.90 -5.62 3.28
N ASN A 346 -13.98 -5.36 2.36
CA ASN A 346 -14.27 -5.37 0.93
C ASN A 346 -14.62 -6.79 0.45
N ASP A 347 -13.82 -7.80 0.82
CA ASP A 347 -14.13 -9.20 0.48
C ASP A 347 -15.50 -9.63 1.05
N ALA A 348 -15.85 -9.15 2.24
CA ALA A 348 -17.16 -9.41 2.84
C ALA A 348 -18.30 -8.77 2.04
N LEU A 349 -18.13 -7.51 1.60
CA LEU A 349 -19.11 -6.82 0.75
C LEU A 349 -19.25 -7.50 -0.62
N ASP A 350 -18.14 -7.90 -1.24
CA ASP A 350 -18.16 -8.66 -2.50
C ASP A 350 -18.91 -9.99 -2.34
N THR A 351 -18.68 -10.70 -1.23
CA THR A 351 -19.39 -11.95 -0.93
C THR A 351 -20.90 -11.72 -0.77
N MET A 352 -21.31 -10.64 -0.09
CA MET A 352 -22.71 -10.23 0.03
C MET A 352 -23.34 -9.92 -1.33
N LEU A 353 -22.63 -9.17 -2.19
CA LEU A 353 -23.12 -8.80 -3.52
C LEU A 353 -23.25 -10.03 -4.44
N VAL A 354 -22.26 -10.92 -4.47
CA VAL A 354 -22.28 -12.15 -5.29
C VAL A 354 -23.40 -13.10 -4.86
N SER A 355 -23.60 -13.25 -3.55
CA SER A 355 -24.69 -14.07 -3.01
C SER A 355 -26.06 -13.38 -3.06
N SER A 356 -26.10 -12.10 -3.46
CA SER A 356 -27.31 -11.26 -3.38
C SER A 356 -27.93 -11.26 -1.97
N ALA A 357 -27.10 -11.45 -0.94
CA ALA A 357 -27.49 -11.48 0.46
C ALA A 357 -26.96 -10.22 1.16
N GLY A 358 -27.79 -9.58 1.99
CA GLY A 358 -27.37 -8.41 2.76
C GLY A 358 -26.41 -8.70 3.92
N ALA A 359 -25.96 -9.96 4.08
CA ALA A 359 -25.02 -10.37 5.10
C ALA A 359 -24.26 -11.64 4.70
N ALA A 360 -23.12 -11.88 5.35
CA ALA A 360 -22.28 -13.07 5.18
C ALA A 360 -21.92 -13.69 6.54
N LEU A 361 -21.72 -15.00 6.56
CA LEU A 361 -21.34 -15.77 7.73
C LEU A 361 -19.82 -15.72 7.92
N VAL A 362 -19.37 -15.33 9.10
CA VAL A 362 -17.94 -15.22 9.42
C VAL A 362 -17.44 -16.49 10.07
N THR A 363 -16.33 -17.01 9.56
CA THR A 363 -15.64 -18.18 10.12
C THR A 363 -14.28 -17.85 10.71
N GLY A 364 -13.96 -18.54 11.80
CA GLY A 364 -12.71 -18.43 12.53
C GLY A 364 -11.75 -19.58 12.20
N ARG A 365 -10.97 -20.00 13.20
CA ARG A 365 -10.07 -21.15 13.07
C ARG A 365 -10.88 -22.42 12.80
N ARG A 366 -10.38 -23.27 11.89
CA ARG A 366 -11.00 -24.56 11.51
C ARG A 366 -12.40 -24.45 10.90
N ASP A 367 -12.72 -23.30 10.34
CA ASP A 367 -14.02 -22.96 9.71
C ASP A 367 -15.19 -22.90 10.70
N ALA A 368 -14.90 -22.76 11.99
CA ALA A 368 -15.94 -22.61 13.01
C ALA A 368 -16.65 -21.27 12.83
N PHE A 369 -17.99 -21.27 12.91
CA PHE A 369 -18.80 -20.07 12.86
C PHE A 369 -18.50 -19.14 14.06
N VAL A 370 -18.35 -17.85 13.78
CA VAL A 370 -18.03 -16.82 14.79
C VAL A 370 -19.12 -15.76 14.90
N GLY A 371 -19.76 -15.39 13.79
CA GLY A 371 -20.79 -14.35 13.78
C GLY A 371 -21.24 -14.02 12.36
N VAL A 372 -22.05 -12.99 12.22
CA VAL A 372 -22.54 -12.51 10.93
C VAL A 372 -22.04 -11.10 10.68
N ILE A 373 -21.55 -10.84 9.47
CA ILE A 373 -21.24 -9.49 9.03
C ILE A 373 -22.35 -9.01 8.11
N THR A 374 -22.93 -7.85 8.38
CA THR A 374 -24.01 -7.24 7.58
C THR A 374 -23.53 -5.95 6.90
N VAL A 375 -24.29 -5.46 5.93
CA VAL A 375 -24.00 -4.16 5.29
C VAL A 375 -23.98 -3.03 6.32
N GLU A 376 -24.85 -3.06 7.34
CA GLU A 376 -24.88 -2.06 8.41
C GLU A 376 -23.58 -2.07 9.23
N VAL A 377 -23.07 -3.25 9.58
CA VAL A 377 -21.78 -3.41 10.29
C VAL A 377 -20.64 -2.81 9.46
N VAL A 378 -20.62 -3.08 8.15
CA VAL A 378 -19.62 -2.52 7.23
C VAL A 378 -19.70 -0.99 7.19
N MET A 379 -20.90 -0.43 7.09
CA MET A 379 -21.10 1.03 7.05
C MET A 379 -20.75 1.72 8.38
N GLU A 380 -21.05 1.07 9.52
CA GLU A 380 -20.65 1.56 10.82
C GLU A 380 -19.12 1.56 10.98
N ALA A 381 -18.45 0.51 10.49
CA ALA A 381 -17.00 0.42 10.50
C ALA A 381 -16.33 1.56 9.72
N ILE A 382 -16.84 1.92 8.53
CA ILE A 382 -16.36 3.10 7.77
C ILE A 382 -16.49 4.38 8.61
N THR A 383 -17.66 4.58 9.22
CA THR A 383 -17.94 5.78 10.02
C THR A 383 -17.03 5.87 11.24
N ARG A 384 -16.78 4.74 11.90
CA ARG A 384 -15.89 4.63 13.06
C ARG A 384 -14.44 4.89 12.67
N ALA A 385 -13.97 4.29 11.57
CA ALA A 385 -12.61 4.45 11.08
C ALA A 385 -12.33 5.91 10.70
N ARG A 386 -13.29 6.62 10.08
CA ARG A 386 -13.18 8.07 9.84
C ARG A 386 -13.02 8.88 11.11
N ARG A 387 -13.77 8.56 12.18
CA ARG A 387 -13.65 9.25 13.47
C ARG A 387 -12.32 8.96 14.16
N ALA A 388 -11.84 7.71 14.07
CA ALA A 388 -10.57 7.32 14.67
C ALA A 388 -9.38 8.01 13.98
N ALA A 389 -9.43 8.12 12.65
CA ALA A 389 -8.42 8.81 11.86
C ALA A 389 -8.31 10.31 12.20
N ALA A 390 -9.41 10.96 12.60
CA ALA A 390 -9.41 12.37 12.99
C ALA A 390 -8.67 12.69 14.31
N VAL A 391 -8.12 11.69 15.02
CA VAL A 391 -7.30 11.90 16.21
C VAL A 391 -5.83 12.08 15.80
N ASP A 392 -5.22 13.21 16.17
CA ASP A 392 -3.83 13.55 15.82
C ASP A 392 -2.82 12.51 16.32
N LEU A 393 -1.87 12.19 15.43
CA LEU A 393 -0.72 11.35 15.74
C LEU A 393 0.39 12.25 16.30
N ASP A 394 0.74 12.07 17.57
CA ASP A 394 1.80 12.84 18.24
C ASP A 394 3.20 12.67 17.59
N ASP A 395 3.40 11.61 16.79
CA ASP A 395 4.67 11.25 16.13
C ASP A 395 4.63 11.36 14.59
N ALA A 396 3.80 12.26 14.02
CA ALA A 396 3.76 12.44 12.58
C ALA A 396 5.10 13.00 12.02
N PRO A 397 5.67 12.39 10.96
CA PRO A 397 6.91 12.85 10.36
C PRO A 397 6.75 14.24 9.71
N VAL A 398 7.82 15.01 9.70
CA VAL A 398 7.80 16.38 9.16
C VAL A 398 7.72 16.35 7.63
N GLY A 399 6.73 17.04 7.05
CA GLY A 399 6.62 17.26 5.60
C GLY A 399 6.06 18.63 5.30
N THR A 400 6.92 19.57 4.88
CA THR A 400 6.54 20.95 4.56
C THR A 400 7.34 21.50 3.37
N ASN A 401 6.89 22.60 2.79
CA ASN A 401 7.68 23.41 1.86
C ASN A 401 7.86 24.82 2.43
N THR A 402 8.98 25.46 2.13
CA THR A 402 9.19 26.88 2.49
C THR A 402 8.40 27.84 1.58
N GLY A 403 8.02 27.40 0.37
CA GLY A 403 7.16 28.16 -0.54
C GLY A 403 5.67 28.03 -0.21
N GLN A 404 4.88 29.08 -0.48
CA GLN A 404 3.42 29.03 -0.32
C GLN A 404 2.83 27.99 -1.29
N LEU A 405 1.84 27.21 -0.82
CA LEU A 405 1.01 26.39 -1.70
C LEU A 405 0.43 27.29 -2.80
N PRO A 406 0.74 27.07 -4.09
CA PRO A 406 -0.02 27.73 -5.14
C PRO A 406 -1.48 27.27 -4.96
N VAL A 407 -2.38 28.22 -4.69
CA VAL A 407 -3.80 27.94 -4.55
C VAL A 407 -4.26 27.30 -5.86
N VAL A 408 -4.48 26.00 -5.85
CA VAL A 408 -5.03 25.28 -7.01
C VAL A 408 -6.50 25.66 -7.08
N GLY A 409 -6.78 26.71 -7.86
CA GLY A 409 -8.14 27.19 -8.11
C GLY A 409 -8.24 28.69 -8.29
N GLN A 410 -7.75 29.22 -9.43
CA GLN A 410 -8.36 30.34 -10.17
C GLN A 410 -7.66 30.61 -11.52
N THR A 411 -8.43 30.40 -12.59
CA THR A 411 -8.41 31.05 -13.93
C THR A 411 -7.12 31.05 -14.76
N HIS A 412 -7.13 30.28 -15.87
CA HIS A 412 -6.50 30.76 -17.11
C HIS A 412 -7.52 31.65 -17.85
N ASP A 413 -7.18 32.94 -17.92
CA ASP A 413 -7.83 33.94 -18.75
C ASP A 413 -8.02 33.45 -20.19
N ALA A 414 -9.25 33.58 -20.68
CA ALA A 414 -9.54 33.59 -22.10
C ALA A 414 -8.89 34.84 -22.74
N PRO A 415 -8.39 34.76 -23.99
CA PRO A 415 -7.74 35.90 -24.64
C PRO A 415 -8.75 37.05 -24.85
N PRO A 416 -8.30 38.32 -24.88
CA PRO A 416 -9.19 39.45 -24.99
C PRO A 416 -9.93 39.41 -26.33
N VAL A 417 -11.24 39.59 -26.25
CA VAL A 417 -12.10 39.82 -27.41
C VAL A 417 -11.80 41.24 -27.90
N ASP A 418 -11.19 41.37 -29.08
CA ASP A 418 -11.05 42.64 -29.77
C ASP A 418 -12.45 43.22 -30.05
N GLU A 419 -12.76 44.35 -29.40
CA GLU A 419 -13.90 45.19 -29.74
C GLU A 419 -13.66 45.81 -31.13
N VAL A 420 -14.32 45.23 -32.13
CA VAL A 420 -14.50 45.87 -33.45
C VAL A 420 -15.50 47.01 -33.29
N GLY A 421 -14.99 48.23 -33.08
CA GLY A 421 -15.75 49.47 -33.20
C GLY A 421 -16.17 49.76 -34.66
N PRO A 422 -17.29 50.47 -34.88
CA PRO A 422 -17.98 50.50 -36.17
C PRO A 422 -17.28 51.43 -37.17
N ALA A 423 -17.01 50.92 -38.37
CA ALA A 423 -16.67 51.74 -39.53
C ALA A 423 -17.94 52.43 -40.06
N GLY A 424 -18.08 53.72 -39.77
CA GLY A 424 -19.03 54.62 -40.41
C GLY A 424 -18.40 55.37 -41.58
N ASP A 425 -19.06 55.27 -42.73
CA ASP A 425 -18.87 56.01 -44.00
C ASP A 425 -18.61 57.52 -43.81
N ARG A 426 -17.53 58.06 -44.43
CA ARG A 426 -17.49 58.87 -45.68
C ARG A 426 -17.94 60.34 -45.56
N PRO A 427 -17.34 61.24 -46.35
CA PRO A 427 -17.67 61.41 -47.77
C PRO A 427 -16.63 60.90 -48.75
#